data_AF-A0A969F4Q3-F1
#
_entry.id   AF-A0A969F4Q3-F1
#
_cell.length_a   1.000
_cell.length_b   1.000
_cell.length_c   1.000
_cell.angle_alpha   90.00
_cell.angle_beta   90.00
_cell.angle_gamma   90.00
#
_symmetry.space_group_name_H-M   'P 1'
#
loop_
_entity.id
_entity.type
_entity.pdbx_description
1 polymer ?
#
loop_
_entity_poly.entity_id
_entity_poly.type
_entity_poly.pdbx_seq_one_letter_code
_entity_poly.pdbx_strand_id
1 'polypeptide(L)'
;MPLENVATTLAARLAAIPFRLARQSSFTPPHKALILHPCCISQVMLATPLLAVLKRAYPYTRFDWAVSDWARPAIAGNPHLTELISTGETAVTQLSWSQVQTLIQRLRHEKYDTCFVPGRSALLAYIAWRAGIPQRIGLNVQGRGFAHTLPVSSPPGEKHAATLYLALAQAIGIDIGQEGRLPMAFYPSDAARTAVTKRLIDDLDWLGDVPLVIIHPGGGAGPTIEDKNKQWPVERLVRLGNYLVRKHKARLLLVGSQNDQALAADIVGMMPVPVANWTGA
;
A
#
# COMPACT_ATOMS: atom_id res chain seq x y z
N MET A 1 -1.32 11.93 14.15
CA MET A 1 -0.99 12.77 12.96
C MET A 1 0.00 13.79 13.46
N PRO A 2 1.23 13.90 12.91
CA PRO A 2 2.07 15.02 13.30
C PRO A 2 1.36 16.30 12.81
N LEU A 3 1.20 17.24 13.75
CA LEU A 3 0.75 18.61 13.50
C LEU A 3 1.80 19.25 12.59
N GLU A 4 1.48 19.49 11.32
CA GLU A 4 2.42 20.07 10.37
C GLU A 4 1.93 21.38 9.74
N ASN A 5 2.91 22.27 9.57
CA ASN A 5 2.82 23.72 9.49
C ASN A 5 1.95 24.28 8.37
N VAL A 6 1.22 25.36 8.70
CA VAL A 6 0.49 26.25 7.77
C VAL A 6 1.38 26.70 6.59
N ALA A 7 2.69 26.85 6.82
CA ALA A 7 3.69 27.19 5.81
C ALA A 7 3.72 26.20 4.63
N THR A 8 3.65 24.90 4.88
CA THR A 8 3.67 23.87 3.82
C THR A 8 2.42 23.94 2.95
N THR A 9 1.28 24.26 3.56
CA THR A 9 0.00 24.42 2.84
C THR A 9 -0.01 25.69 1.98
N LEU A 10 0.53 26.80 2.50
CA LEU A 10 0.69 28.05 1.75
C LEU A 10 1.63 27.89 0.57
N ALA A 11 2.80 27.27 0.78
CA ALA A 11 3.76 27.00 -0.29
C ALA A 11 3.14 26.16 -1.42
N ALA A 12 2.37 25.10 -1.08
CA ALA A 12 1.67 24.28 -2.07
C ALA A 12 0.61 25.07 -2.86
N ARG A 13 -0.11 26.00 -2.21
CA ARG A 13 -1.10 26.85 -2.88
C ARG A 13 -0.45 27.82 -3.88
N LEU A 14 0.68 28.42 -3.52
CA LEU A 14 1.43 29.30 -4.42
C LEU A 14 2.04 28.51 -5.60
N ALA A 15 2.60 27.33 -5.33
CA ALA A 15 3.13 26.45 -6.37
C ALA A 15 2.07 26.02 -7.40
N ALA A 16 0.78 26.04 -7.05
CA ALA A 16 -0.32 25.67 -7.95
C ALA A 16 -0.70 26.75 -8.97
N ILE A 17 -0.31 28.02 -8.76
CA ILE A 17 -0.72 29.15 -9.62
C ILE A 17 -0.42 28.93 -11.11
N PRO A 18 0.82 28.58 -11.53
CA PRO A 18 1.11 28.34 -12.95
C PRO A 18 0.33 27.15 -13.54
N PHE A 19 -0.02 26.16 -12.71
CA PHE A 19 -0.79 24.99 -13.14
C PHE A 19 -2.28 25.27 -13.29
N ARG A 20 -2.83 26.21 -12.51
CA ARG A 20 -4.24 26.65 -12.66
C ARG A 20 -4.46 27.45 -13.94
N LEU A 21 -3.44 28.15 -14.41
CA LEU A 21 -3.46 28.93 -15.64
C LEU A 21 -3.18 28.06 -16.89
N ALA A 22 -2.54 26.91 -16.71
CA ALA A 22 -2.36 25.92 -17.77
C ALA A 22 -3.70 25.22 -18.07
N ARG A 23 -4.11 25.24 -19.34
CA ARG A 23 -5.35 24.64 -19.84
C ARG A 23 -5.43 23.18 -19.39
N GLN A 24 -6.50 22.81 -18.67
CA GLN A 24 -6.80 21.40 -18.36
C GLN A 24 -6.94 20.64 -19.69
N SER A 25 -6.00 19.74 -19.96
CA SER A 25 -6.14 18.79 -21.05
C SER A 25 -7.29 17.83 -20.70
N SER A 26 -8.22 17.63 -21.64
CA SER A 26 -9.23 16.59 -21.54
C SER A 26 -8.54 15.24 -21.32
N PHE A 27 -9.03 14.45 -20.38
CA PHE A 27 -8.54 13.10 -20.17
C PHE A 27 -8.74 12.25 -21.43
N THR A 28 -7.73 11.46 -21.77
CA THR A 28 -7.73 10.49 -22.87
C THR A 28 -7.42 9.10 -22.32
N PRO A 29 -7.99 8.02 -22.90
CA PRO A 29 -7.70 6.67 -22.46
C PRO A 29 -6.19 6.38 -22.45
N PRO A 30 -5.63 5.85 -21.35
CA PRO A 30 -4.20 5.63 -21.21
C PRO A 30 -3.72 4.48 -22.11
N HIS A 31 -2.53 4.60 -22.71
CA HIS A 31 -1.84 3.47 -23.34
C HIS A 31 -0.81 2.86 -22.38
N LYS A 32 -0.03 3.71 -21.70
CA LYS A 32 0.95 3.32 -20.69
C LYS A 32 0.79 4.19 -19.44
N ALA A 33 0.23 3.59 -18.39
CA ALA A 33 -0.10 4.26 -17.14
C ALA A 33 0.78 3.80 -15.97
N LEU A 34 1.08 4.74 -15.07
CA LEU A 34 1.79 4.52 -13.82
C LEU A 34 0.83 4.70 -12.64
N ILE A 35 0.83 3.74 -11.69
CA ILE A 35 0.33 3.96 -10.34
C ILE A 35 1.52 4.40 -9.47
N LEU A 36 1.57 5.68 -9.10
CA LEU A 36 2.62 6.23 -8.23
C LEU A 36 2.14 6.22 -6.78
N HIS A 37 2.33 5.08 -6.12
CA HIS A 37 1.91 4.86 -4.74
C HIS A 37 2.94 3.99 -3.99
N PRO A 38 4.00 4.60 -3.43
CA PRO A 38 5.19 3.89 -2.96
C PRO A 38 5.01 3.13 -1.65
N CYS A 39 4.28 3.69 -0.68
CA CYS A 39 4.19 3.15 0.68
C CYS A 39 2.80 3.40 1.26
N CYS A 40 2.38 2.66 2.27
CA CYS A 40 2.99 1.45 2.84
C CYS A 40 2.14 0.22 2.50
N ILE A 41 2.55 -1.01 2.85
CA ILE A 41 1.83 -2.25 2.48
C ILE A 41 0.32 -2.13 2.61
N SER A 42 -0.19 -1.57 3.71
CA SER A 42 -1.63 -1.34 3.91
C SER A 42 -2.23 -0.38 2.88
N GLN A 43 -1.57 0.75 2.60
CA GLN A 43 -2.05 1.72 1.61
C GLN A 43 -1.93 1.20 0.18
N VAL A 44 -0.88 0.43 -0.12
CA VAL A 44 -0.69 -0.23 -1.43
C VAL A 44 -1.80 -1.26 -1.65
N MET A 45 -2.08 -2.11 -0.66
CA MET A 45 -3.18 -3.06 -0.69
C MET A 45 -4.54 -2.37 -0.88
N LEU A 46 -4.78 -1.27 -0.17
CA LEU A 46 -6.01 -0.47 -0.31
C LEU A 46 -6.14 0.21 -1.68
N ALA A 47 -5.06 0.33 -2.47
CA ALA A 47 -5.09 0.85 -3.83
C ALA A 47 -5.27 -0.23 -4.91
N THR A 48 -5.16 -1.52 -4.57
CA THR A 48 -5.41 -2.61 -5.54
C THR A 48 -6.80 -2.58 -6.19
N PRO A 49 -7.90 -2.17 -5.52
CA PRO A 49 -9.19 -2.04 -6.17
C PRO A 49 -9.22 -0.98 -7.28
N LEU A 50 -8.45 0.11 -7.13
CA LEU A 50 -8.31 1.12 -8.18
C LEU A 50 -7.69 0.51 -9.44
N LEU A 51 -6.62 -0.27 -9.29
CA LEU A 51 -5.99 -0.96 -10.42
C LEU A 51 -6.97 -1.92 -11.12
N ALA A 52 -7.75 -2.69 -10.36
CA ALA A 52 -8.74 -3.61 -10.93
C ALA A 52 -9.79 -2.87 -11.78
N VAL A 53 -10.31 -1.74 -11.30
CA VAL A 53 -11.26 -0.90 -12.04
C VAL A 53 -10.64 -0.32 -13.29
N LEU A 54 -9.42 0.22 -13.17
CA LEU A 54 -8.71 0.81 -14.30
C LEU A 54 -8.42 -0.24 -15.38
N LYS A 55 -8.01 -1.45 -14.99
CA LYS A 55 -7.75 -2.54 -15.94
C LYS A 55 -9.03 -3.06 -16.59
N ARG A 56 -10.16 -3.08 -15.88
CA ARG A 56 -11.47 -3.41 -16.45
C ARG A 56 -11.92 -2.37 -17.49
N ALA A 57 -11.75 -1.08 -17.19
CA ALA A 57 -12.13 0.01 -18.09
C ALA A 57 -11.19 0.12 -19.30
N TYR A 58 -9.90 -0.16 -19.10
CA TYR A 58 -8.87 -0.08 -20.14
C TYR A 58 -8.06 -1.39 -20.23
N PRO A 59 -8.64 -2.45 -20.84
CA PRO A 59 -8.04 -3.77 -20.86
C PRO A 59 -6.70 -3.83 -21.61
N TYR A 60 -6.51 -2.97 -22.61
CA TYR A 60 -5.29 -2.92 -23.43
C TYR A 60 -4.20 -2.00 -22.87
N THR A 61 -4.47 -1.27 -21.79
CA THR A 61 -3.48 -0.39 -21.16
C THR A 61 -2.43 -1.21 -20.42
N ARG A 62 -1.17 -0.82 -20.59
CA ARG A 62 -0.07 -1.25 -19.74
C ARG A 62 -0.12 -0.46 -18.43
N PHE A 63 -0.25 -1.16 -17.30
CA PHE A 63 -0.16 -0.54 -15.98
C PHE A 63 1.13 -0.99 -15.29
N ASP A 64 1.93 -0.02 -14.90
CA ASP A 64 3.09 -0.23 -14.05
C ASP A 64 2.83 0.43 -12.68
N TRP A 65 3.54 0.00 -11.65
CA TRP A 65 3.39 0.55 -10.30
C TRP A 65 4.75 0.92 -9.71
N ALA A 66 4.91 2.20 -9.34
CA ALA A 66 6.05 2.65 -8.54
C ALA A 66 5.79 2.42 -7.05
N VAL A 67 6.47 1.43 -6.48
CA VAL A 67 6.28 0.89 -5.13
C VAL A 67 7.62 0.79 -4.39
N SER A 68 7.64 0.93 -3.06
CA SER A 68 8.85 0.68 -2.28
C SER A 68 9.19 -0.81 -2.26
N ASP A 69 10.47 -1.15 -2.10
CA ASP A 69 10.90 -2.55 -2.07
C ASP A 69 10.25 -3.32 -0.92
N TRP A 70 9.98 -2.64 0.19
CA TRP A 70 9.27 -3.19 1.34
C TRP A 70 7.81 -3.56 1.04
N ALA A 71 7.08 -2.73 0.30
CA ALA A 71 5.67 -2.98 -0.03
C ALA A 71 5.47 -3.80 -1.32
N ARG A 72 6.52 -3.93 -2.14
CA ARG A 72 6.51 -4.63 -3.42
C ARG A 72 5.94 -6.06 -3.35
N PRO A 73 6.28 -6.92 -2.36
CA PRO A 73 5.77 -8.29 -2.32
C PRO A 73 4.24 -8.38 -2.26
N ALA A 74 3.57 -7.36 -1.72
CA ALA A 74 2.12 -7.34 -1.56
C ALA A 74 1.35 -7.23 -2.90
N ILE A 75 2.00 -6.77 -3.96
CA ILE A 75 1.38 -6.61 -5.29
C ILE A 75 2.16 -7.32 -6.40
N ALA A 76 3.24 -8.02 -6.06
CA ALA A 76 4.16 -8.61 -7.03
C ALA A 76 3.51 -9.59 -8.01
N GLY A 77 2.56 -10.40 -7.55
CA GLY A 77 1.85 -11.37 -8.39
C GLY A 77 0.59 -10.82 -9.06
N ASN A 78 0.30 -9.52 -8.97
CA ASN A 78 -0.95 -8.98 -9.50
C ASN A 78 -0.95 -9.04 -11.05
N PRO A 79 -1.88 -9.79 -11.67
CA PRO A 79 -1.89 -10.01 -13.13
C PRO A 79 -2.28 -8.76 -13.93
N HIS A 80 -2.77 -7.72 -13.27
CA HIS A 80 -3.10 -6.45 -13.91
C HIS A 80 -1.88 -5.53 -14.07
N LEU A 81 -0.73 -5.89 -13.47
CA LEU A 81 0.52 -5.16 -13.58
C LEU A 81 1.43 -5.77 -14.65
N THR A 82 2.13 -4.89 -15.36
CA THR A 82 3.17 -5.26 -16.32
C THR A 82 4.56 -5.12 -15.71
N GLU A 83 4.82 -4.02 -15.00
CA GLU A 83 6.12 -3.79 -14.34
C GLU A 83 5.98 -3.14 -12.95
N LEU A 84 6.93 -3.43 -12.07
CA LEU A 84 7.09 -2.79 -10.77
C LEU A 84 8.36 -1.96 -10.74
N ILE A 85 8.20 -0.66 -10.51
CA ILE A 85 9.30 0.29 -10.40
C ILE A 85 9.62 0.47 -8.92
N SER A 86 10.83 0.08 -8.52
CA SER A 86 11.31 0.34 -7.16
C SER A 86 11.49 1.85 -6.93
N THR A 87 10.95 2.33 -5.81
CA THR A 87 11.23 3.66 -5.26
C THR A 87 12.28 3.63 -4.15
N GLY A 88 12.97 2.50 -3.95
CA GLY A 88 13.90 2.25 -2.85
C GLY A 88 13.26 1.61 -1.61
N GLU A 89 14.08 1.38 -0.59
CA GLU A 89 13.72 0.66 0.63
C GLU A 89 12.89 1.51 1.62
N THR A 90 13.13 2.83 1.64
CA THR A 90 12.50 3.76 2.57
C THR A 90 11.27 4.45 1.96
N ALA A 91 10.49 5.12 2.81
CA ALA A 91 9.39 5.94 2.32
C ALA A 91 9.92 7.06 1.42
N VAL A 92 9.18 7.40 0.35
CA VAL A 92 9.61 8.44 -0.61
C VAL A 92 9.91 9.79 0.03
N THR A 93 9.30 10.10 1.18
CA THR A 93 9.58 11.32 1.96
C THR A 93 10.93 11.32 2.68
N GLN A 94 11.57 10.16 2.83
CA GLN A 94 12.89 9.99 3.44
C GLN A 94 14.00 9.86 2.39
N LEU A 95 13.65 9.87 1.09
CA LEU A 95 14.64 9.82 0.02
C LEU A 95 15.43 11.14 -0.02
N SER A 96 16.73 11.01 -0.28
CA SER A 96 17.57 12.15 -0.61
C SER A 96 17.15 12.77 -1.94
N TRP A 97 17.50 14.04 -2.15
CA TRP A 97 17.21 14.71 -3.42
C TRP A 97 17.82 14.02 -4.63
N SER A 98 19.00 13.41 -4.49
CA SER A 98 19.62 12.64 -5.58
C SER A 98 18.77 11.40 -5.94
N GLN A 99 18.28 10.66 -4.94
CA GLN A 99 17.38 9.52 -5.15
C GLN A 99 16.07 9.94 -5.82
N VAL A 100 15.49 11.08 -5.41
CA VAL A 100 14.31 11.65 -6.06
C VAL A 100 14.59 12.00 -7.53
N GLN A 101 15.75 12.60 -7.85
CA GLN A 101 16.12 12.89 -9.25
C GLN A 101 16.33 11.62 -10.07
N THR A 102 16.97 10.59 -9.51
CA THR A 102 17.11 9.28 -10.17
C THR A 102 15.75 8.67 -10.48
N LEU A 103 14.81 8.70 -9.54
CA LEU A 103 13.44 8.24 -9.78
C LEU A 103 12.76 9.04 -10.90
N ILE A 104 12.85 10.37 -10.88
CA ILE A 104 12.29 11.25 -11.92
C ILE A 104 12.86 10.90 -13.30
N GLN A 105 14.17 10.71 -13.41
CA GLN A 105 14.83 10.34 -14.67
C GLN A 105 14.35 8.98 -15.16
N ARG A 106 14.30 7.97 -14.28
CA ARG A 106 13.77 6.64 -14.60
C ARG A 106 12.33 6.74 -15.14
N LEU A 107 11.43 7.43 -14.43
CA LEU A 107 10.04 7.59 -14.85
C LEU A 107 9.91 8.37 -16.18
N ARG A 108 10.81 9.33 -16.45
CA ARG A 108 10.84 10.05 -17.73
C ARG A 108 11.24 9.13 -18.88
N HIS A 109 12.21 8.24 -18.67
CA HIS A 109 12.64 7.27 -19.69
C HIS A 109 11.53 6.28 -20.06
N GLU A 110 10.65 5.94 -19.11
CA GLU A 110 9.52 5.05 -19.36
C GLU A 110 8.42 5.65 -20.26
N LYS A 111 8.38 6.98 -20.42
CA LYS A 111 7.43 7.69 -21.28
C LYS A 111 5.96 7.35 -20.97
N TYR A 112 5.59 7.33 -19.69
CA TYR A 112 4.19 7.22 -19.29
C TYR A 112 3.35 8.37 -19.85
N ASP A 113 2.18 8.05 -20.41
CA ASP A 113 1.19 9.05 -20.80
C ASP A 113 0.32 9.49 -19.61
N THR A 114 0.15 8.60 -18.63
CA THR A 114 -0.79 8.78 -17.53
C THR A 114 -0.18 8.35 -16.21
N CYS A 115 -0.41 9.12 -15.16
CA CYS A 115 -0.01 8.79 -13.80
C CYS A 115 -1.19 9.00 -12.84
N PHE A 116 -1.50 7.94 -12.09
CA PHE A 116 -2.43 7.99 -10.97
C PHE A 116 -1.62 8.15 -9.68
N VAL A 117 -1.98 9.15 -8.87
CA VAL A 117 -1.32 9.48 -7.60
C VAL A 117 -2.36 9.40 -6.47
N PRO A 118 -2.60 8.20 -5.90
CA PRO A 118 -3.59 8.02 -4.84
C PRO A 118 -3.16 8.63 -3.51
N GLY A 119 -1.85 8.72 -3.25
CA GLY A 119 -1.31 9.31 -2.03
C GLY A 119 -1.56 10.81 -1.91
N ARG A 120 -1.68 11.31 -0.67
CA ARG A 120 -1.85 12.75 -0.35
C ARG A 120 -0.50 13.48 -0.23
N SER A 121 0.42 13.23 -1.16
CA SER A 121 1.81 13.71 -1.09
C SER A 121 2.12 14.70 -2.21
N ALA A 122 2.49 15.93 -1.83
CA ALA A 122 2.93 16.95 -2.77
C ALA A 122 4.21 16.54 -3.53
N LEU A 123 5.09 15.78 -2.88
CA LEU A 123 6.31 15.27 -3.50
C LEU A 123 6.00 14.29 -4.64
N LEU A 124 4.96 13.45 -4.51
CA LEU A 124 4.57 12.55 -5.60
C LEU A 124 3.96 13.32 -6.78
N ALA A 125 3.17 14.36 -6.50
CA ALA A 125 2.67 15.26 -7.55
C ALA A 125 3.84 15.94 -8.29
N TYR A 126 4.85 16.42 -7.56
CA TYR A 126 6.08 16.99 -8.12
C TYR A 126 6.84 15.99 -8.98
N ILE A 127 7.07 14.77 -8.49
CA ILE A 127 7.80 13.71 -9.21
C ILE A 127 7.11 13.39 -10.54
N ALA A 128 5.79 13.16 -10.52
CA ALA A 128 5.02 12.87 -11.73
C ALA A 128 5.09 14.01 -12.76
N TRP A 129 5.00 15.26 -12.31
CA TRP A 129 5.14 16.42 -13.17
C TRP A 129 6.56 16.57 -13.73
N ARG A 130 7.58 16.43 -12.89
CA ARG A 130 8.98 16.57 -13.31
C ARG A 130 9.42 15.42 -14.21
N ALA A 131 8.83 14.25 -14.08
CA ALA A 131 8.99 13.13 -15.01
C ALA A 131 8.40 13.43 -16.40
N GLY A 132 7.59 14.49 -16.55
CA GLY A 132 7.02 14.92 -17.83
C GLY A 132 5.76 14.16 -18.23
N ILE A 133 5.09 13.48 -17.28
CA ILE A 133 3.89 12.69 -17.56
C ILE A 133 2.73 13.65 -17.85
N PRO A 134 2.08 13.62 -19.03
CA PRO A 134 1.12 14.63 -19.42
C PRO A 134 -0.20 14.55 -18.64
N GLN A 135 -0.76 13.35 -18.42
CA GLN A 135 -1.99 13.17 -17.63
C GLN A 135 -1.65 12.76 -16.19
N ARG A 136 -1.98 13.60 -15.20
CA ARG A 136 -1.66 13.36 -13.78
C ARG A 136 -2.92 13.48 -12.95
N ILE A 137 -3.49 12.34 -12.58
CA ILE A 137 -4.76 12.21 -11.85
C ILE A 137 -4.43 11.88 -10.39
N GLY A 138 -4.82 12.71 -9.45
CA GLY A 138 -4.40 12.50 -8.06
C GLY A 138 -5.23 13.24 -7.03
N LEU A 139 -5.18 12.77 -5.79
CA LEU A 139 -5.92 13.40 -4.69
C LEU A 139 -5.36 14.78 -4.37
N ASN A 140 -6.23 15.79 -4.39
CA ASN A 140 -5.89 17.14 -3.99
C ASN A 140 -6.46 17.46 -2.60
N VAL A 141 -5.65 17.20 -1.58
CA VAL A 141 -5.96 17.56 -0.18
C VAL A 141 -5.05 18.70 0.22
N GLN A 142 -5.62 19.81 0.71
CA GLN A 142 -4.86 20.98 1.19
C GLN A 142 -3.88 21.55 0.13
N GLY A 143 -4.20 21.46 -1.16
CA GLY A 143 -3.34 21.97 -2.24
C GLY A 143 -2.18 21.06 -2.62
N ARG A 144 -2.05 19.87 -2.02
CA ARG A 144 -0.97 18.92 -2.32
C ARG A 144 -1.07 18.29 -3.72
N GLY A 145 -2.20 18.47 -4.40
CA GLY A 145 -2.37 18.12 -5.81
C GLY A 145 -1.94 19.21 -6.78
N PHE A 146 -1.08 20.16 -6.37
CA PHE A 146 -0.73 21.37 -7.12
C PHE A 146 -0.25 21.11 -8.55
N ALA A 147 0.37 19.96 -8.81
CA ALA A 147 0.91 19.60 -10.11
C ALA A 147 0.03 18.59 -10.88
N HIS A 148 -1.12 18.16 -10.35
CA HIS A 148 -2.04 17.28 -11.06
C HIS A 148 -2.75 18.02 -12.20
N THR A 149 -2.92 17.38 -13.36
CA THR A 149 -3.79 17.91 -14.41
C THR A 149 -5.27 17.70 -14.08
N LEU A 150 -5.58 16.60 -13.39
CA LEU A 150 -6.89 16.31 -12.83
C LEU A 150 -6.77 16.18 -11.30
N PRO A 151 -6.84 17.30 -10.56
CA PRO A 151 -6.87 17.26 -9.10
C PRO A 151 -8.25 16.78 -8.62
N VAL A 152 -8.29 15.66 -7.88
CA VAL A 152 -9.51 15.04 -7.38
C VAL A 152 -9.72 15.39 -5.90
N SER A 153 -10.84 16.02 -5.58
CA SER A 153 -11.21 16.31 -4.20
C SER A 153 -11.67 15.05 -3.47
N SER A 154 -11.36 14.95 -2.18
CA SER A 154 -11.95 13.87 -1.35
C SER A 154 -13.46 14.12 -1.21
N PRO A 155 -14.32 13.11 -1.38
CA PRO A 155 -15.74 13.25 -1.07
C PRO A 155 -15.95 13.71 0.38
N PRO A 156 -16.90 14.63 0.65
CA PRO A 156 -17.15 15.12 2.00
C PRO A 156 -17.45 13.97 2.97
N GLY A 157 -16.77 13.96 4.13
CA GLY A 157 -16.97 12.95 5.17
C GLY A 157 -16.33 11.58 4.91
N GLU A 158 -15.83 11.32 3.69
CA GLU A 158 -15.19 10.04 3.38
C GLU A 158 -13.77 9.96 3.97
N LYS A 159 -13.50 8.86 4.67
CA LYS A 159 -12.24 8.60 5.37
C LYS A 159 -11.56 7.30 4.91
N HIS A 160 -12.31 6.40 4.29
CA HIS A 160 -11.81 5.10 3.86
C HIS A 160 -10.89 5.26 2.64
N ALA A 161 -9.62 4.88 2.78
CA ALA A 161 -8.60 5.14 1.76
C ALA A 161 -8.93 4.48 0.41
N ALA A 162 -9.45 3.26 0.40
CA ALA A 162 -9.80 2.60 -0.87
C ALA A 162 -10.91 3.37 -1.62
N THR A 163 -11.89 3.92 -0.90
CA THR A 163 -12.97 4.72 -1.50
C THR A 163 -12.41 6.02 -2.08
N LEU A 164 -11.49 6.66 -1.34
CA LEU A 164 -10.79 7.85 -1.82
C LEU A 164 -9.95 7.56 -3.08
N TYR A 165 -9.32 6.40 -3.16
CA TYR A 165 -8.56 6.01 -4.34
C TYR A 165 -9.47 5.71 -5.52
N LEU A 166 -10.62 5.08 -5.30
CA LEU A 166 -11.63 4.83 -6.34
C LEU A 166 -12.23 6.13 -6.90
N ALA A 167 -12.26 7.22 -6.13
CA ALA A 167 -12.67 8.53 -6.62
C ALA A 167 -11.81 9.03 -7.79
N LEU A 168 -10.56 8.55 -7.93
CA LEU A 168 -9.71 8.87 -9.08
C LEU A 168 -10.25 8.26 -10.38
N ALA A 169 -10.77 7.03 -10.31
CA ALA A 169 -11.41 6.37 -11.45
C ALA A 169 -12.74 7.04 -11.80
N GLN A 170 -13.54 7.40 -10.79
CA GLN A 170 -14.80 8.14 -11.00
C GLN A 170 -14.55 9.50 -11.65
N ALA A 171 -13.48 10.20 -11.27
CA ALA A 171 -13.14 11.52 -11.81
C ALA A 171 -12.79 11.49 -13.32
N ILE A 172 -12.42 10.32 -13.85
CA ILE A 172 -12.19 10.11 -15.29
C ILE A 172 -13.37 9.43 -16.00
N GLY A 173 -14.53 9.36 -15.33
CA GLY A 173 -15.79 8.87 -15.91
C GLY A 173 -15.99 7.36 -15.83
N ILE A 174 -15.19 6.62 -15.05
CA ILE A 174 -15.40 5.18 -14.87
C ILE A 174 -16.53 4.95 -13.86
N ASP A 175 -17.56 4.21 -14.29
CA ASP A 175 -18.59 3.71 -13.40
C ASP A 175 -18.04 2.54 -12.55
N ILE A 176 -18.08 2.74 -11.23
CA ILE A 176 -17.64 1.75 -10.25
C ILE A 176 -18.81 0.95 -9.66
N GLY A 177 -20.04 1.20 -10.10
CA GLY A 177 -21.26 0.57 -9.59
C GLY A 177 -21.64 1.03 -8.18
N GLN A 178 -22.82 0.60 -7.72
CA GLN A 178 -23.33 0.96 -6.39
C GLN A 178 -22.68 0.15 -5.25
N GLU A 179 -22.02 -0.96 -5.56
CA GLU A 179 -21.30 -1.79 -4.58
C GLU A 179 -19.86 -1.29 -4.38
N GLY A 180 -19.67 0.00 -4.03
CA GLY A 180 -18.39 0.72 -3.93
C GLY A 180 -17.32 0.18 -2.95
N ARG A 181 -17.40 -1.11 -2.58
CA ARG A 181 -16.42 -1.87 -1.80
C ARG A 181 -15.86 -3.02 -2.62
N LEU A 182 -15.08 -2.67 -3.64
CA LEU A 182 -14.27 -3.65 -4.34
C LEU A 182 -13.21 -4.23 -3.39
N PRO A 183 -13.04 -5.55 -3.32
CA PRO A 183 -12.10 -6.19 -2.40
C PRO A 183 -10.66 -5.87 -2.79
N MET A 184 -9.77 -5.84 -1.79
CA MET A 184 -8.33 -5.84 -2.05
C MET A 184 -7.94 -7.15 -2.73
N ALA A 185 -6.97 -7.08 -3.64
CA ALA A 185 -6.53 -8.23 -4.41
C ALA A 185 -5.08 -8.58 -4.08
N PHE A 186 -4.85 -9.83 -3.63
CA PHE A 186 -3.52 -10.39 -3.37
C PHE A 186 -3.36 -11.70 -4.15
N TYR A 187 -2.26 -11.82 -4.87
CA TYR A 187 -1.99 -12.94 -5.79
C TYR A 187 -0.66 -13.61 -5.41
N PRO A 188 -0.63 -14.49 -4.40
CA PRO A 188 0.58 -15.24 -4.07
C PRO A 188 0.86 -16.27 -5.15
N SER A 189 2.15 -16.47 -5.47
CA SER A 189 2.59 -17.46 -6.44
C SER A 189 2.34 -18.89 -5.95
N ASP A 190 2.26 -19.85 -6.87
CA ASP A 190 2.11 -21.26 -6.52
C ASP A 190 3.28 -21.78 -5.69
N ALA A 191 4.49 -21.26 -5.94
CA ALA A 191 5.68 -21.55 -5.14
C ALA A 191 5.51 -21.06 -3.69
N ALA A 192 4.99 -19.85 -3.48
CA ALA A 192 4.73 -19.32 -2.15
C ALA A 192 3.63 -20.11 -1.43
N ARG A 193 2.54 -20.47 -2.14
CA ARG A 193 1.47 -21.33 -1.60
C ARG A 193 2.02 -22.67 -1.14
N THR A 194 2.78 -23.33 -2.01
CA THR A 194 3.41 -24.63 -1.73
C THR A 194 4.37 -24.54 -0.55
N ALA A 195 5.22 -23.51 -0.50
CA ALA A 195 6.15 -23.30 0.60
C ALA A 195 5.43 -23.13 1.94
N VAL A 196 4.35 -22.33 1.98
CA VAL A 196 3.54 -22.16 3.20
C VAL A 196 2.86 -23.47 3.58
N THR A 197 2.23 -24.18 2.64
CA THR A 197 1.59 -25.48 2.93
C THR A 197 2.59 -26.48 3.50
N LYS A 198 3.78 -26.59 2.91
CA LYS A 198 4.84 -27.47 3.42
C LYS A 198 5.24 -27.09 4.84
N ARG A 199 5.49 -25.81 5.12
CA ARG A 199 5.84 -25.35 6.47
C ARG A 199 4.72 -25.57 7.47
N LEU A 200 3.45 -25.43 7.08
CA LEU A 200 2.33 -25.74 7.98
C LEU A 200 2.31 -27.21 8.40
N ILE A 201 2.73 -28.12 7.52
CA ILE A 201 2.85 -29.55 7.84
C ILE A 201 4.11 -29.78 8.69
N ASP A 202 5.27 -29.33 8.22
CA ASP A 202 6.57 -29.62 8.85
C ASP A 202 6.71 -28.97 10.23
N ASP A 203 6.26 -27.73 10.40
CA ASP A 203 6.48 -26.94 11.61
C ASP A 203 5.31 -27.04 12.62
N LEU A 204 4.08 -27.35 12.16
CA LEU A 204 2.88 -27.36 13.02
C LEU A 204 2.13 -28.70 13.06
N ASP A 205 2.51 -29.68 12.22
CA ASP A 205 1.74 -30.90 12.00
C ASP A 205 0.25 -30.58 11.73
N TRP A 206 0.02 -29.58 10.88
CA TRP A 206 -1.32 -29.09 10.58
C TRP A 206 -1.80 -29.60 9.23
N LEU A 207 -2.83 -30.45 9.27
CA LEU A 207 -3.43 -31.09 8.09
C LEU A 207 -4.83 -30.53 7.75
N GLY A 208 -5.24 -29.44 8.42
CA GLY A 208 -6.58 -28.87 8.28
C GLY A 208 -7.65 -29.56 9.13
N ASP A 209 -7.24 -30.44 10.04
CA ASP A 209 -8.07 -31.21 10.96
C ASP A 209 -8.55 -30.38 12.18
N VAL A 210 -7.81 -29.33 12.54
CA VAL A 210 -8.14 -28.39 13.62
C VAL A 210 -8.04 -26.93 13.16
N PRO A 211 -8.66 -25.97 13.88
CA PRO A 211 -8.52 -24.56 13.54
C PRO A 211 -7.06 -24.09 13.60
N LEU A 212 -6.60 -23.38 12.56
CA LEU A 212 -5.33 -22.64 12.57
C LEU A 212 -5.60 -21.18 12.94
N VAL A 213 -4.89 -20.67 13.94
CA VAL A 213 -4.96 -19.27 14.35
C VAL A 213 -3.59 -18.62 14.14
N ILE A 214 -3.56 -17.62 13.26
CA ILE A 214 -2.37 -16.81 12.99
C ILE A 214 -2.45 -15.54 13.84
N ILE A 215 -1.41 -15.31 14.64
CA ILE A 215 -1.29 -14.15 15.51
C ILE A 215 -0.14 -13.28 14.97
N HIS A 216 -0.44 -12.01 14.72
CA HIS A 216 0.56 -10.98 14.49
C HIS A 216 0.81 -10.25 15.80
N PRO A 217 1.84 -10.60 16.59
CA PRO A 217 2.01 -10.06 17.93
C PRO A 217 2.44 -8.60 17.92
N GLY A 218 3.17 -8.22 16.86
CA GLY A 218 3.64 -6.87 16.63
C GLY A 218 2.52 -5.90 16.27
N GLY A 219 2.96 -4.73 15.81
CA GLY A 219 2.05 -3.65 15.45
C GLY A 219 2.66 -2.30 15.73
N GLY A 220 2.26 -1.32 14.94
CA GLY A 220 2.70 0.05 15.14
C GLY A 220 4.12 0.36 14.69
N ALA A 221 4.96 -0.61 14.32
CA ALA A 221 6.26 -0.39 13.70
C ALA A 221 6.13 -0.44 12.16
N GLY A 222 6.18 0.71 11.51
CA GLY A 222 6.25 0.82 10.05
C GLY A 222 7.42 1.72 9.63
N PRO A 223 7.76 1.78 8.32
CA PRO A 223 8.91 2.54 7.84
C PRO A 223 8.84 4.04 8.14
N THR A 224 7.67 4.56 8.51
CA THR A 224 7.44 5.98 8.77
C THR A 224 7.08 6.32 10.21
N ILE A 225 6.55 5.39 11.01
CA ILE A 225 6.02 5.64 12.36
C ILE A 225 6.24 4.37 13.20
N GLU A 226 6.73 4.55 14.43
CA GLU A 226 6.70 3.56 15.49
C GLU A 226 5.69 4.00 16.58
N ASP A 227 4.74 3.13 16.93
CA ASP A 227 3.71 3.40 17.95
C ASP A 227 3.36 2.12 18.72
N LYS A 228 4.08 1.89 19.81
CA LYS A 228 3.91 0.71 20.67
C LYS A 228 2.54 0.63 21.35
N ASN A 229 1.78 1.72 21.43
CA ASN A 229 0.43 1.70 21.99
C ASN A 229 -0.57 0.90 21.13
N LYS A 230 -0.20 0.60 19.87
CA LYS A 230 -0.97 -0.27 18.99
C LYS A 230 -0.73 -1.75 19.23
N GLN A 231 0.25 -2.11 20.06
CA GLN A 231 0.55 -3.49 20.41
C GLN A 231 -0.30 -3.94 21.59
N TRP A 232 -0.89 -5.13 21.48
CA TRP A 232 -1.63 -5.71 22.59
C TRP A 232 -0.65 -6.37 23.57
N PRO A 233 -0.83 -6.22 24.91
CA PRO A 233 0.10 -6.77 25.88
C PRO A 233 0.34 -8.28 25.74
N VAL A 234 1.59 -8.71 25.91
CA VAL A 234 2.03 -10.11 25.78
C VAL A 234 1.20 -11.06 26.62
N GLU A 235 0.94 -10.71 27.89
CA GLU A 235 0.21 -11.57 28.82
C GLU A 235 -1.23 -11.79 28.35
N ARG A 236 -1.81 -10.84 27.62
CA ARG A 236 -3.15 -10.97 27.04
C ARG A 236 -3.15 -11.85 25.79
N LEU A 237 -2.12 -11.73 24.94
CA LEU A 237 -1.90 -12.64 23.81
C LEU A 237 -1.73 -14.09 24.29
N VAL A 238 -0.92 -14.31 25.33
CA VAL A 238 -0.70 -15.62 25.95
C VAL A 238 -2.00 -16.18 26.54
N ARG A 239 -2.78 -15.36 27.26
CA ARG A 239 -4.09 -15.78 27.79
C ARG A 239 -5.06 -16.18 26.67
N LEU A 240 -5.12 -15.41 25.59
CA LEU A 240 -5.95 -15.71 24.42
C LEU A 240 -5.49 -17.01 23.74
N GLY A 241 -4.18 -17.14 23.47
CA GLY A 241 -3.61 -18.35 22.87
C GLY A 241 -3.94 -19.61 23.68
N ASN A 242 -3.75 -19.54 25.00
CA ASN A 242 -4.09 -20.63 25.91
C ASN A 242 -5.56 -21.03 25.84
N TYR A 243 -6.47 -20.04 25.80
CA TYR A 243 -7.89 -20.30 25.66
C TYR A 243 -8.22 -20.99 24.33
N LEU A 244 -7.66 -20.51 23.21
CA LEU A 244 -7.88 -21.06 21.88
C LEU A 244 -7.38 -22.50 21.75
N VAL A 245 -6.19 -22.80 22.28
CA VAL A 245 -5.65 -24.16 22.31
C VAL A 245 -6.54 -25.08 23.17
N ARG A 246 -6.89 -24.67 24.39
CA ARG A 246 -7.62 -25.54 25.31
C ARG A 246 -9.03 -25.84 24.83
N LYS A 247 -9.75 -24.78 24.41
CA LYS A 247 -11.17 -24.86 24.06
C LYS A 247 -11.40 -25.34 22.62
N HIS A 248 -10.60 -24.87 21.68
CA HIS A 248 -10.81 -25.12 20.26
C HIS A 248 -9.80 -26.11 19.66
N LYS A 249 -8.85 -26.62 20.46
CA LYS A 249 -7.75 -27.48 20.00
C LYS A 249 -6.95 -26.82 18.86
N ALA A 250 -6.95 -25.50 18.81
CA ALA A 250 -6.36 -24.75 17.72
C ALA A 250 -4.84 -24.90 17.69
N ARG A 251 -4.28 -24.90 16.48
CA ARG A 251 -2.84 -24.67 16.26
C ARG A 251 -2.59 -23.18 16.19
N LEU A 252 -1.55 -22.72 16.87
CA LEU A 252 -1.16 -21.32 16.90
C LEU A 252 0.10 -21.11 16.08
N LEU A 253 0.11 -20.04 15.29
CA LEU A 253 1.24 -19.59 14.50
C LEU A 253 1.48 -18.10 14.74
N LEU A 254 2.71 -17.73 15.13
CA LEU A 254 3.11 -16.32 15.19
C LEU A 254 3.74 -15.89 13.87
N VAL A 255 3.27 -14.79 13.28
CA VAL A 255 3.83 -14.22 12.05
C VAL A 255 4.08 -12.73 12.25
N GLY A 256 5.24 -12.24 11.81
CA GLY A 256 5.62 -10.85 11.98
C GLY A 256 6.93 -10.55 11.27
N SER A 257 7.34 -9.30 11.35
CA SER A 257 8.64 -8.85 10.86
C SER A 257 9.78 -9.34 11.77
N GLN A 258 11.03 -9.09 11.35
CA GLN A 258 12.21 -9.34 12.19
C GLN A 258 12.16 -8.56 13.50
N ASN A 259 11.57 -7.36 13.50
CA ASN A 259 11.43 -6.52 14.70
C ASN A 259 10.46 -7.12 15.74
N ASP A 260 9.63 -8.09 15.33
CA ASP A 260 8.64 -8.72 16.20
C ASP A 260 9.17 -10.00 16.86
N GLN A 261 10.42 -10.41 16.58
CA GLN A 261 11.01 -11.66 17.08
C GLN A 261 11.13 -11.71 18.61
N ALA A 262 11.58 -10.62 19.24
CA ALA A 262 11.68 -10.56 20.69
C ALA A 262 10.31 -10.73 21.35
N LEU A 263 9.30 -10.03 20.83
CA LEU A 263 7.92 -10.11 21.32
C LEU A 263 7.32 -11.51 21.13
N ALA A 264 7.58 -12.13 19.99
CA ALA A 264 7.15 -13.50 19.72
C ALA A 264 7.85 -14.52 20.63
N ALA A 265 9.14 -14.33 20.92
CA ALA A 265 9.88 -15.17 21.86
C ALA A 265 9.29 -15.08 23.28
N ASP A 266 8.91 -13.90 23.75
CA ASP A 266 8.24 -13.72 25.04
C ASP A 266 6.91 -14.50 25.09
N ILE A 267 6.10 -14.42 24.03
CA ILE A 267 4.85 -15.17 23.95
C ILE A 267 5.12 -16.68 23.99
N VAL A 268 6.07 -17.17 23.18
CA VAL A 268 6.41 -18.59 23.14
C VAL A 268 6.90 -19.08 24.51
N GLY A 269 7.77 -18.31 25.19
CA GLY A 269 8.31 -18.65 26.51
C GLY A 269 7.26 -18.71 27.62
N MET A 270 6.13 -18.01 27.47
CA MET A 270 5.02 -18.02 28.44
C MET A 270 3.89 -19.00 28.07
N MET A 271 3.95 -19.63 26.90
CA MET A 271 2.94 -20.60 26.46
C MET A 271 3.27 -22.01 27.00
N PRO A 272 2.31 -22.71 27.62
CA PRO A 272 2.51 -24.06 28.15
C PRO A 272 2.50 -25.15 27.06
N VAL A 273 2.23 -24.78 25.82
CA VAL A 273 2.24 -25.68 24.65
C VAL A 273 3.15 -25.09 23.58
N PRO A 274 3.75 -25.94 22.71
CA PRO A 274 4.50 -25.46 21.56
C PRO A 274 3.65 -24.55 20.68
N VAL A 275 4.22 -23.41 20.29
CA VAL A 275 3.64 -22.47 19.33
C VAL A 275 4.68 -22.25 18.24
N ALA A 276 4.29 -22.44 16.99
CA ALA A 276 5.18 -22.18 15.88
C ALA A 276 5.43 -20.67 15.74
N ASN A 277 6.69 -20.30 15.50
CA ASN A 277 7.09 -18.92 15.35
C ASN A 277 7.77 -18.69 13.99
N TRP A 278 7.09 -17.95 13.11
CA TRP A 278 7.59 -17.55 11.80
C TRP A 278 7.91 -16.04 11.72
N THR A 279 8.10 -15.36 12.85
CA THR A 279 8.52 -13.94 12.82
C THR A 279 9.89 -13.79 12.17
N GLY A 280 9.97 -12.91 11.16
CA GLY A 280 11.20 -12.60 10.42
C GLY A 280 11.62 -13.66 9.39
N ALA A 281 10.77 -14.67 9.15
CA ALA A 281 11.01 -15.75 8.20
C ALA A 281 10.58 -15.40 6.76
#